data_AF-A0A7V4CZX5-F1
#
_entry.id   AF-A0A7V4CZX5-F1
#
_cell.length_a   1.000
_cell.length_b   1.000
_cell.length_c   1.000
_cell.angle_alpha   90.00
_cell.angle_beta   90.00
_cell.angle_gamma   90.00
#
_symmetry.space_group_name_H-M   'P 1'
#
loop_
_entity.id
_entity.type
_entity.pdbx_description
1 polymer ?
#
loop_
_entity_poly.entity_id
_entity_poly.type
_entity_poly.pdbx_seq_one_letter_code
_entity_poly.pdbx_strand_id
1 'polypeptide(L)'
;MAMPSEGVVQEIREAYATVGIRLDQPATYGTYYRLLCEACGRMVGNVGDRLLPGMAREIVDAQRPLYAAGLLGCPCGHQRDRAGSPGPPAGARS
;
A
#
# COMPACT_ATOMS: atom_id res chain seq x y z
N MET A 1 -0.45 -25.47 3.87
CA MET A 1 0.34 -24.89 2.78
C MET A 1 -0.40 -23.63 2.34
N ALA A 2 0.12 -22.44 2.65
CA ALA A 2 -0.44 -21.19 2.16
C ALA A 2 -0.22 -21.12 0.65
N MET A 3 -1.25 -20.73 -0.10
CA MET A 3 -1.09 -20.56 -1.55
C MET A 3 -0.18 -19.35 -1.81
N PRO A 4 0.68 -19.39 -2.84
CA PRO A 4 1.67 -18.33 -3.09
C PRO A 4 1.07 -16.91 -3.23
N SER A 5 -0.22 -16.80 -3.56
CA SER A 5 -0.96 -15.54 -3.60
C SER A 5 -1.21 -14.91 -2.21
N GLU A 6 -1.35 -15.69 -1.14
CA GLU A 6 -1.63 -15.15 0.20
C GLU A 6 -0.45 -14.37 0.77
N GLY A 7 0.78 -14.83 0.49
CA GLY A 7 2.01 -14.15 0.91
C GLY A 7 2.18 -12.79 0.22
N VAL A 8 1.97 -12.75 -1.10
CA VAL A 8 2.06 -11.51 -1.88
C VAL A 8 0.97 -10.53 -1.47
N VAL A 9 -0.27 -10.99 -1.23
CA VAL A 9 -1.37 -10.12 -0.80
C VAL A 9 -1.11 -9.53 0.59
N GLN A 10 -0.50 -10.29 1.51
CA GLN A 10 -0.10 -9.75 2.80
C GLN A 10 1.02 -8.72 2.68
N GLU A 11 2.02 -8.98 1.83
CA GLU A 11 3.06 -8.00 1.55
C GLU A 11 2.49 -6.70 0.98
N ILE A 12 1.57 -6.79 0.02
CA ILE A 12 0.85 -5.64 -0.53
C ILE A 12 0.13 -4.88 0.58
N ARG A 13 -0.60 -5.59 1.46
CA ARG A 13 -1.31 -4.96 2.58
C ARG A 13 -0.35 -4.19 3.49
N GLU A 14 0.77 -4.81 3.85
CA GLU A 14 1.77 -4.20 4.74
C GLU A 14 2.46 -3.00 4.09
N ALA A 15 2.86 -3.12 2.82
CA ALA A 15 3.51 -2.04 2.08
C ALA A 15 2.61 -0.80 1.99
N TYR A 16 1.37 -0.96 1.52
CA TYR A 16 0.44 0.16 1.35
C TYR A 16 -0.03 0.76 2.68
N ALA A 17 -0.08 -0.03 3.77
CA ALA A 17 -0.39 0.49 5.11
C ALA A 17 0.63 1.54 5.58
N THR A 18 1.89 1.47 5.14
CA THR A 18 2.93 2.45 5.52
C THR A 18 2.63 3.87 5.03
N VAL A 19 1.80 4.01 4.00
CA VAL A 19 1.37 5.30 3.42
C VAL A 19 -0.11 5.61 3.70
N GLY A 20 -0.75 4.89 4.62
CA GLY A 20 -2.16 5.13 4.99
C GLY A 20 -3.16 4.63 3.95
N ILE A 21 -2.82 3.55 3.25
CA ILE A 21 -3.70 2.87 2.30
C ILE A 21 -4.07 1.49 2.84
N ARG A 22 -5.37 1.19 2.84
CA ARG A 22 -5.93 -0.11 3.18
C ARG A 22 -6.26 -0.89 1.92
N LEU A 23 -5.86 -2.16 1.90
CA LEU A 23 -6.26 -3.13 0.88
C LEU A 23 -7.66 -3.67 1.20
N ASP A 24 -8.61 -3.46 0.29
CA ASP A 24 -9.98 -3.96 0.35
C ASP A 24 -10.13 -5.28 -0.46
N GLN A 25 -11.34 -5.85 -0.47
CA GLN A 25 -11.65 -7.10 -1.17
C GLN A 25 -11.23 -7.08 -2.65
N PRO A 26 -10.90 -8.25 -3.23
CA PRO A 26 -10.59 -8.34 -4.64
C PRO A 26 -11.73 -7.77 -5.49
N ALA A 27 -11.38 -6.97 -6.49
CA ALA A 27 -12.28 -6.61 -7.57
C ALA A 27 -12.69 -7.89 -8.33
N THR A 28 -13.88 -7.86 -8.93
CA THR A 28 -14.44 -8.97 -9.73
C THR A 28 -13.35 -9.56 -10.64
N TYR A 29 -13.20 -10.89 -10.62
CA TYR A 29 -12.15 -11.70 -11.26
C TYR A 29 -10.83 -11.93 -10.50
N GLY A 30 -10.68 -11.44 -9.26
CA GLY A 30 -9.67 -11.94 -8.31
C GLY A 30 -8.22 -11.54 -8.58
N THR A 31 -7.95 -10.81 -9.67
CA THR A 31 -6.61 -10.42 -10.11
C THR A 31 -6.19 -9.02 -9.69
N TYR A 32 -7.12 -8.24 -9.12
CA TYR A 32 -6.89 -6.88 -8.68
C TYR A 32 -7.56 -6.63 -7.34
N TYR A 33 -6.89 -5.91 -6.46
CA TYR A 33 -7.36 -5.51 -5.14
C TYR A 33 -7.55 -4.00 -5.12
N ARG A 34 -8.63 -3.55 -4.47
CA ARG A 34 -8.93 -2.12 -4.35
C ARG A 34 -8.08 -1.51 -3.26
N LEU A 35 -7.49 -0.35 -3.56
CA LEU A 35 -6.77 0.46 -2.62
C LEU A 35 -7.70 1.56 -2.11
N LEU A 36 -7.93 1.60 -0.81
CA LEU A 36 -8.76 2.60 -0.14
C LEU A 36 -7.90 3.46 0.79
N CYS A 37 -8.23 4.74 0.92
CA CYS A 37 -7.68 5.57 1.98
C CYS A 37 -8.11 5.02 3.34
N GLU A 38 -7.15 4.81 4.25
CA GLU A 38 -7.42 4.29 5.60
C GLU A 38 -8.31 5.25 6.42
N ALA A 39 -8.18 6.57 6.20
CA ALA A 39 -8.92 7.58 6.96
C ALA A 39 -10.35 7.82 6.48
N CYS A 40 -10.57 7.99 5.16
CA CYS A 40 -11.87 8.40 4.62
C CYS A 40 -12.56 7.33 3.77
N GLY A 41 -11.93 6.16 3.59
CA GLY A 41 -12.48 5.05 2.81
C GLY A 41 -12.58 5.28 1.30
N ARG A 42 -12.14 6.44 0.79
CA ARG A 42 -12.19 6.75 -0.65
C ARG A 42 -11.26 5.82 -1.42
N MET A 43 -11.73 5.33 -2.56
CA MET A 43 -10.93 4.56 -3.49
C MET A 43 -9.82 5.43 -4.10
N VAL A 44 -8.58 4.96 -4.00
CA VAL A 44 -7.39 5.65 -4.53
C VAL A 44 -6.78 4.92 -5.72
N GLY A 45 -7.07 3.63 -5.91
CA GLY A 45 -6.56 2.87 -7.05
C GLY A 45 -6.81 1.37 -6.93
N ASN A 46 -6.11 0.60 -7.75
CA ASN A 46 -6.09 -0.86 -7.72
C ASN A 46 -4.65 -1.37 -7.79
N VAL A 47 -4.40 -2.54 -7.22
CA VAL A 47 -3.11 -3.24 -7.31
C VAL A 47 -3.34 -4.68 -7.74
N GLY A 48 -2.49 -5.20 -8.61
CA GLY A 48 -2.53 -6.61 -9.01
C GLY A 48 -1.86 -7.52 -7.98
N ASP A 49 -2.31 -8.76 -7.86
CA ASP A 49 -1.73 -9.77 -6.96
C ASP A 49 -0.57 -10.56 -7.57
N ARG A 50 -0.23 -10.27 -8.83
CA ARG A 50 0.88 -10.91 -9.56
C ARG A 50 2.23 -10.21 -9.37
N LEU A 51 2.41 -9.52 -8.26
CA LEU A 51 3.70 -8.91 -7.91
C LEU A 51 4.68 -10.00 -7.47
N LEU A 52 5.95 -9.81 -7.82
CA LEU A 52 7.02 -10.64 -7.25
C LEU A 52 7.20 -10.28 -5.77
N PRO A 53 7.64 -11.24 -4.92
CA PRO A 53 7.96 -10.95 -3.53
C PRO A 53 8.96 -9.78 -3.41
N GLY A 54 8.69 -8.85 -2.51
CA GLY A 54 9.45 -7.62 -2.26
C GLY A 54 9.04 -6.42 -3.14
N MET A 55 8.40 -6.67 -4.29
CA MET A 55 8.11 -5.64 -5.27
C MET A 55 7.06 -4.64 -4.78
N ALA A 56 6.09 -5.07 -3.94
CA ALA A 56 5.08 -4.16 -3.43
C ALA A 56 5.71 -3.08 -2.54
N ARG A 57 6.70 -3.47 -1.73
CA ARG A 57 7.44 -2.55 -0.88
C ARG A 57 8.30 -1.59 -1.69
N GLU A 58 9.04 -2.08 -2.67
CA GLU A 58 9.85 -1.23 -3.57
C GLU A 58 9.00 -0.19 -4.31
N ILE A 59 7.82 -0.59 -4.80
CA ILE A 59 6.89 0.33 -5.46
C ILE A 59 6.43 1.42 -4.50
N VAL A 60 6.00 1.06 -3.28
CA VAL A 60 5.50 2.03 -2.31
C VAL A 60 6.62 2.97 -1.85
N ASP A 61 7.83 2.44 -1.62
CA ASP A 61 8.99 3.24 -1.22
C ASP A 61 9.40 4.23 -2.33
N ALA A 62 9.41 3.80 -3.60
CA ALA A 62 9.68 4.67 -4.74
C ALA A 62 8.59 5.75 -4.93
N GLN A 63 7.33 5.45 -4.60
CA GLN A 63 6.20 6.37 -4.67
C GLN A 63 6.04 7.26 -3.43
N ARG A 64 6.70 6.95 -2.31
CA ARG A 64 6.58 7.67 -1.04
C ARG A 64 6.76 9.19 -1.16
N PRO A 65 7.74 9.72 -1.92
CA PRO A 65 7.86 11.17 -2.12
C PRO A 65 6.64 11.80 -2.81
N LEU A 66 5.97 11.07 -3.70
CA LEU A 66 4.77 11.55 -4.40
C LEU A 66 3.56 11.61 -3.46
N TYR A 67 3.41 10.63 -2.57
CA TYR A 67 2.43 10.70 -1.49
C TYR A 67 2.71 11.89 -0.55
N ALA A 68 3.97 12.06 -0.13
CA ALA A 68 4.39 13.16 0.75
C ALA A 68 4.23 14.55 0.10
N ALA A 69 4.29 14.64 -1.23
CA ALA A 69 3.99 15.85 -1.98
C ALA A 69 2.48 16.06 -2.23
N GLY A 70 1.63 15.08 -1.88
CA GLY A 70 0.21 15.10 -2.19
C GLY A 70 -0.10 14.96 -3.69
N LEU A 71 0.87 14.52 -4.49
CA LEU A 71 0.75 14.29 -5.93
C LEU A 71 0.14 12.92 -6.25
N LEU A 72 0.19 12.00 -5.30
CA LEU A 72 -0.42 10.68 -5.35
C LEU A 72 -1.33 10.50 -4.14
N GLY A 73 -2.45 9.81 -4.35
CA GLY A 73 -3.33 9.40 -3.27
C GLY A 73 -4.62 10.20 -3.11
N CYS A 74 -5.19 10.16 -1.91
CA CYS A 74 -6.49 10.73 -1.58
C CYS A 74 -6.40 12.23 -1.24
N PRO A 75 -7.33 13.08 -1.73
CA PRO A 75 -7.34 14.52 -1.43
C PRO A 75 -7.61 14.87 0.04
N CYS A 76 -7.90 13.91 0.91
CA CYS A 76 -8.08 14.15 2.35
C CYS A 76 -6.79 14.50 3.09
N GLY A 77 -5.62 14.43 2.45
CA GLY A 77 -4.32 14.75 3.07
C GLY A 77 -3.72 13.64 3.96
N HIS A 78 -4.51 12.66 4.40
CA HIS A 78 -4.04 11.58 5.28
C HIS A 78 -2.75 10.87 4.83
N GLN A 79 -2.66 10.55 3.54
CA GLN A 79 -1.52 9.80 2.98
C GLN A 79 -0.27 10.67 2.87
N ARG A 80 -0.46 11.97 2.62
CA ARG A 80 0.61 12.98 2.70
C ARG A 80 1.19 13.05 4.10
N ASP A 81 0.32 13.09 5.11
CA ASP A 81 0.74 13.19 6.51
C ASP A 81 1.43 11.89 6.97
N ARG A 82 0.92 10.71 6.58
CA ARG A 82 1.55 9.40 6.82
C ARG A 82 2.90 9.25 6.11
N ALA A 83 3.02 9.71 4.87
CA ALA A 83 4.25 9.62 4.08
C ALA A 83 5.31 10.67 4.49
N GLY A 84 4.87 11.83 4.99
CA GLY A 84 5.74 12.86 5.55
C GLY A 84 6.21 12.58 6.98
N SER A 85 5.48 11.72 7.70
CA SER A 85 5.94 11.20 8.98
C SER A 85 7.16 10.29 8.75
N PRO A 86 8.27 10.47 9.48
CA PRO A 86 9.32 9.47 9.50
C PRO A 86 8.66 8.19 10.03
N GLY A 87 8.51 7.19 9.15
CA GLY A 87 8.02 5.88 9.57
C GLY A 87 8.97 5.29 10.62
N PRO A 88 8.54 4.29 11.39
CA PRO A 88 9.46 3.57 12.25
C PRO A 88 10.67 3.10 11.40
N PRO A 89 11.91 3.26 11.91
CA PRO A 89 13.09 3.01 11.10
C PRO A 89 13.05 1.59 10.53
N ALA A 90 13.17 1.48 9.21
CA ALA A 90 13.40 0.22 8.52
C ALA A 90 14.78 -0.32 8.95
N GLY A 91 14.85 -1.02 10.08
CA GLY A 91 16.14 -1.51 10.58
C GLY A 91 16.27 -1.91 12.05
N ALA A 92 15.21 -1.98 12.87
CA ALA A 92 15.33 -2.59 14.20
C ALA A 92 15.36 -4.13 14.08
N ARG A 93 16.47 -4.68 13.55
CA ARG A 93 16.84 -6.08 13.76
C ARG A 93 17.61 -6.12 15.09
N SER A 94 17.00 -6.71 16.11
CA SER A 94 17.71 -7.23 17.29
C SER A 94 18.10 -8.68 17.05
#